data_AF-B7KZP1-F1
#
_entry.id   AF-B7KZP1-F1
#
_cell.length_a   1.000
_cell.length_b   1.000
_cell.length_c   1.000
_cell.angle_alpha   90.00
_cell.angle_beta   90.00
_cell.angle_gamma   90.00
#
_symmetry.space_group_name_H-M   'P 1'
#
loop_
_entity.id
_entity.type
_entity.pdbx_description
1 polymer ?
#
loop_
_entity_poly.entity_id
_entity_poly.type
_entity_poly.pdbx_seq_one_letter_code
_entity_poly.pdbx_strand_id
1 'polypeptide(L)'
;MSALPTLPLLWSDRTWEEIPGDLEAVAGAALLPIGATEQHGPHLGCGMDFVLADLLCRAVSARTRVPMLPALPYGCSLGHSRRWPGTLALDPVVMTELVRQIGEQAYHSGVRRLFLVNAHVTNAAPLRCALELLRAAHDDLMVALVNTATVSERVRAAHFADAEDWHANRAETALMQAQAPALVREDRIAGADDPDRTQNLVFAHPVNRTSRNGVTGFPSQASAAEGAELFAWMVEDLTALVRRGLNETPPLPHSYDGSAVPMPGA
;
A
#
# COMPACT_ATOMS: atom_id res chain seq x y z
N MET A 1 22.58 -26.62 3.68
CA MET A 1 21.33 -26.73 4.47
C MET A 1 20.50 -25.51 4.13
N SER A 2 19.44 -25.66 3.35
CA SER A 2 18.52 -24.55 3.08
C SER A 2 17.88 -24.17 4.42
N ALA A 3 18.14 -22.95 4.90
CA ALA A 3 17.44 -22.43 6.07
C ALA A 3 15.94 -22.51 5.79
N LEU A 4 15.17 -23.03 6.75
CA LEU A 4 13.71 -22.98 6.66
C LEU A 4 13.29 -21.53 6.36
N PRO A 5 12.31 -21.31 5.46
CA PRO A 5 11.88 -19.96 5.13
C PRO A 5 11.44 -19.26 6.41
N THR A 6 12.01 -18.08 6.68
CA THR A 6 11.61 -17.26 7.82
C THR A 6 10.14 -16.89 7.65
N LEU A 7 9.30 -17.29 8.60
CA LEU A 7 7.90 -16.91 8.62
C LEU A 7 7.76 -15.40 8.85
N PRO A 8 6.72 -14.75 8.31
CA PRO A 8 6.43 -13.36 8.62
C PRO A 8 6.12 -13.16 10.11
N LEU A 9 6.31 -11.94 10.61
CA LEU A 9 5.88 -11.53 11.94
C LEU A 9 4.54 -10.82 11.82
N LEU A 10 3.45 -11.54 12.10
CA LEU A 10 2.09 -11.01 12.02
C LEU A 10 1.65 -10.53 13.39
N TRP A 11 1.20 -9.29 13.50
CA TRP A 11 0.67 -8.73 14.74
C TRP A 11 -0.52 -9.55 15.28
N SER A 12 -1.35 -10.10 14.39
CA SER A 12 -2.51 -10.94 14.73
C SER A 12 -2.17 -12.21 15.49
N ASP A 13 -0.93 -12.68 15.38
CA ASP A 13 -0.49 -13.96 15.91
C ASP A 13 0.35 -13.78 17.19
N ARG A 14 0.54 -12.53 17.62
CA ARG A 14 1.33 -12.19 18.81
C ARG A 14 0.43 -11.95 20.00
N THR A 15 0.92 -12.40 21.15
CA THR A 15 0.39 -11.98 22.45
C THR A 15 0.87 -10.57 22.78
N TRP A 16 0.12 -9.86 23.63
CA TRP A 16 0.48 -8.51 24.04
C TRP A 16 1.85 -8.44 24.76
N GLU A 17 2.29 -9.55 25.38
CA GLU A 17 3.60 -9.66 26.05
C GLU A 17 4.77 -9.76 25.05
N GLU A 18 4.54 -10.31 23.86
CA GLU A 18 5.57 -10.47 22.83
C GLU A 18 5.81 -9.18 22.03
N ILE A 19 4.77 -8.37 21.83
CA ILE A 19 4.80 -7.18 20.97
C ILE A 19 5.94 -6.20 21.32
N PRO A 20 6.16 -5.81 22.60
CA PRO A 20 7.24 -4.88 22.93
C PRO A 20 8.62 -5.39 22.51
N GLY A 21 8.91 -6.68 22.74
CA GLY A 21 10.18 -7.29 22.37
C GLY A 21 10.36 -7.43 20.86
N ASP A 22 9.29 -7.80 20.15
CA ASP A 22 9.27 -7.84 18.68
C ASP A 22 9.55 -6.46 18.08
N LEU A 23 8.97 -5.40 18.65
CA LEU A 23 9.16 -4.01 18.21
C LEU A 23 10.58 -3.51 18.53
N GLU A 24 11.10 -3.77 19.73
CA GLU A 24 12.46 -3.38 20.13
C GLU A 24 13.51 -3.96 19.16
N ALA A 25 13.35 -5.23 18.77
CA ALA A 25 14.24 -5.92 17.83
C ALA A 25 14.30 -5.26 16.44
N VAL A 26 13.34 -4.41 16.08
CA VAL A 26 13.28 -3.69 14.80
C VAL A 26 13.13 -2.18 14.99
N ALA A 27 13.71 -1.61 16.04
CA ALA A 27 13.71 -0.17 16.29
C ALA A 27 12.30 0.45 16.33
N GLY A 28 11.33 -0.27 16.90
CA GLY A 28 9.94 0.17 17.01
C GLY A 28 9.21 0.25 15.67
N ALA A 29 9.65 -0.49 14.65
CA ALA A 29 9.04 -0.45 13.33
C ALA A 29 7.81 -1.36 13.18
N ALA A 30 6.84 -0.92 12.39
CA ALA A 30 5.71 -1.75 11.96
C ALA A 30 5.26 -1.42 10.53
N LEU A 31 4.70 -2.42 9.83
CA LEU A 31 4.05 -2.27 8.52
C LEU A 31 2.53 -2.24 8.71
N LEU A 32 1.85 -1.26 8.13
CA LEU A 32 0.39 -1.26 7.99
C LEU A 32 0.03 -1.45 6.51
N PRO A 33 -0.41 -2.65 6.08
CA PRO A 33 -0.85 -2.92 4.72
C PRO A 33 -2.25 -2.34 4.48
N ILE A 34 -2.41 -1.63 3.37
CA ILE A 34 -3.64 -0.90 3.06
C ILE A 34 -3.97 -1.12 1.58
N GLY A 35 -5.13 -1.70 1.31
CA GLY A 35 -5.67 -1.84 -0.05
C GLY A 35 -7.05 -1.21 -0.17
N ALA A 36 -7.88 -1.82 -1.00
CA ALA A 36 -9.28 -1.48 -1.19
C ALA A 36 -10.07 -2.72 -1.64
N THR A 37 -11.40 -2.59 -1.62
CA THR A 37 -12.31 -3.50 -2.30
C THR A 37 -12.98 -2.73 -3.43
N GLU A 38 -12.57 -3.00 -4.67
CA GLU A 38 -12.88 -2.18 -5.85
C GLU A 38 -13.03 -3.04 -7.10
N GLN A 39 -13.97 -2.72 -7.99
CA GLN A 39 -14.08 -3.37 -9.30
C GLN A 39 -12.75 -3.31 -10.07
N HIS A 40 -12.30 -4.43 -10.64
CA HIS A 40 -11.09 -4.51 -11.46
C HIS A 40 -11.39 -5.18 -12.81
N GLY A 41 -12.36 -4.61 -13.52
CA GLY A 41 -12.81 -5.14 -14.80
C GLY A 41 -13.52 -6.50 -14.66
N PRO A 42 -13.73 -7.20 -15.79
CA PRO A 42 -14.45 -8.47 -15.80
C PRO A 42 -13.61 -9.66 -15.33
N HIS A 43 -12.27 -9.52 -15.26
CA HIS A 43 -11.32 -10.62 -15.09
C HIS A 43 -10.66 -10.70 -13.70
N LEU A 44 -10.61 -9.62 -12.91
CA LEU A 44 -10.05 -9.65 -11.56
C LEU A 44 -11.12 -9.52 -10.48
N GLY A 45 -10.92 -10.26 -9.38
CA GLY A 45 -11.76 -10.14 -8.20
C GLY A 45 -11.57 -8.80 -7.49
N CYS A 46 -12.64 -8.29 -6.86
CA CYS A 46 -12.63 -6.95 -6.25
C CYS A 46 -11.69 -6.76 -5.06
N GLY A 47 -11.13 -7.84 -4.52
CA GLY A 47 -10.21 -7.79 -3.39
C GLY A 47 -8.73 -7.66 -3.77
N MET A 48 -8.43 -7.42 -5.05
CA MET A 48 -7.07 -7.47 -5.58
C MET A 48 -6.08 -6.63 -4.76
N ASP A 49 -6.39 -5.36 -4.53
CA ASP A 49 -5.52 -4.39 -3.88
C ASP A 49 -5.12 -4.82 -2.46
N PHE A 50 -6.10 -5.24 -1.64
CA PHE A 50 -5.80 -5.64 -0.26
C PHE A 50 -5.07 -6.97 -0.20
N VAL A 51 -5.35 -7.89 -1.12
CA VAL A 51 -4.62 -9.16 -1.21
C VAL A 51 -3.18 -8.92 -1.63
N LEU A 52 -2.94 -8.04 -2.59
CA LEU A 52 -1.57 -7.66 -3.00
C LEU A 52 -0.81 -6.99 -1.85
N ALA A 53 -1.43 -6.04 -1.13
CA ALA A 53 -0.83 -5.39 0.03
C ALA A 53 -0.47 -6.42 1.13
N ASP A 54 -1.39 -7.33 1.45
CA ASP A 54 -1.18 -8.37 2.46
C ASP A 54 -0.02 -9.31 2.07
N LEU A 55 -0.02 -9.83 0.85
CA LEU A 55 1.02 -10.74 0.35
C LEU A 55 2.40 -10.06 0.31
N LEU A 56 2.46 -8.83 -0.18
CA LEU A 56 3.71 -8.07 -0.25
C LEU A 56 4.28 -7.80 1.15
N CYS A 57 3.45 -7.34 2.10
CA CYS A 57 3.90 -7.06 3.46
C CYS A 57 4.30 -8.33 4.21
N ARG A 58 3.64 -9.48 3.98
CA ARG A 58 4.08 -10.78 4.50
C ARG A 58 5.48 -11.13 4.01
N ALA A 59 5.71 -11.02 2.69
CA ALA A 59 7.01 -11.32 2.10
C ALA A 59 8.12 -10.40 2.62
N VAL A 60 7.83 -9.11 2.83
CA VAL A 60 8.78 -8.15 3.41
C VAL A 60 9.02 -8.45 4.89
N SER A 61 7.97 -8.67 5.68
CA SER A 61 8.08 -9.03 7.12
C SER A 61 8.92 -10.29 7.33
N ALA A 62 8.78 -11.29 6.48
CA ALA A 62 9.61 -12.50 6.49
C ALA A 62 11.12 -12.20 6.31
N ARG A 63 11.47 -11.10 5.61
CA ARG A 63 12.86 -10.69 5.32
C ARG A 63 13.43 -9.64 6.29
N THR A 64 12.57 -8.85 6.92
CA THR A 64 12.96 -7.74 7.80
C THR A 64 12.66 -8.00 9.27
N ARG A 65 11.80 -8.99 9.56
CA ARG A 65 11.22 -9.27 10.89
C ARG A 65 10.36 -8.13 11.44
N VAL A 66 10.07 -7.11 10.64
CA VAL A 66 9.18 -6.00 11.03
C VAL A 66 7.74 -6.54 11.18
N PRO A 67 7.09 -6.36 12.34
CA PRO A 67 5.69 -6.71 12.53
C PRO A 67 4.76 -6.08 11.51
N MET A 68 3.84 -6.89 10.98
CA MET A 68 2.79 -6.47 10.08
C MET A 68 1.46 -6.40 10.83
N LEU A 69 0.84 -5.23 10.87
CA LEU A 69 -0.52 -5.03 11.35
C LEU A 69 -1.54 -5.72 10.42
N PRO A 70 -2.77 -5.99 10.90
CA PRO A 70 -3.83 -6.51 10.05
C PRO A 70 -4.05 -5.60 8.83
N ALA A 71 -4.12 -6.21 7.65
CA ALA A 71 -4.35 -5.49 6.40
C ALA A 71 -5.74 -4.84 6.39
N LEU A 72 -5.84 -3.61 5.89
CA LEU A 72 -7.12 -2.94 5.70
C LEU A 72 -7.72 -3.32 4.33
N PRO A 73 -8.89 -4.01 4.29
CA PRO A 73 -9.50 -4.48 3.06
C PRO A 73 -10.37 -3.42 2.36
N TYR A 74 -10.61 -2.29 3.02
CA TYR A 74 -11.42 -1.20 2.51
C TYR A 74 -10.59 0.07 2.42
N GLY A 75 -10.85 0.86 1.39
CA GLY A 75 -10.16 2.11 1.10
C GLY A 75 -11.09 3.11 0.43
N CYS A 76 -10.53 4.22 -0.03
CA CYS A 76 -11.22 5.15 -0.90
C CYS A 76 -11.30 4.54 -2.30
N SER A 77 -12.45 4.67 -2.95
CA SER A 77 -12.69 4.18 -4.33
C SER A 77 -13.92 4.90 -4.93
N LEU A 78 -14.12 6.17 -4.54
CA LEU A 78 -15.35 6.92 -4.86
C LEU A 78 -15.52 7.23 -6.36
N GLY A 79 -14.42 7.19 -7.13
CA GLY A 79 -14.45 7.37 -8.59
C GLY A 79 -15.12 6.23 -9.35
N HIS A 80 -15.37 5.10 -8.68
CA HIS A 80 -15.96 3.89 -9.27
C HIS A 80 -17.48 3.94 -9.11
N SER A 81 -18.16 4.22 -10.22
CA SER A 81 -19.63 4.37 -10.22
C SER A 81 -20.37 3.04 -10.01
N ARG A 82 -21.67 3.12 -9.71
CA ARG A 82 -22.59 1.97 -9.61
C ARG A 82 -22.77 1.17 -10.92
N ARG A 83 -22.15 1.60 -12.03
CA ARG A 83 -22.16 0.87 -13.32
C ARG A 83 -21.57 -0.54 -13.17
N TRP A 84 -20.58 -0.72 -12.30
CA TRP A 84 -19.98 -2.01 -11.98
C TRP A 84 -20.11 -2.26 -10.47
N PRO A 85 -20.90 -3.27 -10.04
CA PRO A 85 -21.06 -3.59 -8.63
C PRO A 85 -19.80 -4.25 -8.06
N GLY A 86 -19.61 -4.16 -6.74
CA GLY A 86 -18.53 -4.85 -6.02
C GLY A 86 -17.60 -3.91 -5.26
N THR A 87 -17.50 -2.64 -5.66
CA THR A 87 -16.75 -1.62 -4.91
C THR A 87 -17.41 -1.32 -3.56
N LEU A 88 -16.62 -1.37 -2.49
CA LEU A 88 -16.98 -0.96 -1.13
C LEU A 88 -16.02 0.15 -0.69
N ALA A 89 -16.43 1.39 -0.92
CA ALA A 89 -15.59 2.58 -0.74
C ALA A 89 -15.91 3.33 0.56
N LEU A 90 -14.85 3.80 1.22
CA LEU A 90 -14.93 4.75 2.33
C LEU A 90 -14.70 6.18 1.84
N ASP A 91 -15.32 7.14 2.52
CA ASP A 91 -15.01 8.56 2.30
C ASP A 91 -13.58 8.89 2.77
N PRO A 92 -12.85 9.79 2.09
CA PRO A 92 -11.49 10.17 2.45
C PRO A 92 -11.33 10.62 3.91
N VAL A 93 -12.33 11.30 4.48
CA VAL A 93 -12.31 11.73 5.88
C VAL A 93 -12.34 10.52 6.82
N VAL A 94 -13.17 9.52 6.52
CA VAL A 94 -13.25 8.28 7.30
C VAL A 94 -11.93 7.51 7.19
N MET A 95 -11.37 7.40 5.99
CA MET A 95 -10.09 6.71 5.77
C MET A 95 -8.94 7.40 6.51
N THR A 96 -8.89 8.73 6.46
CA THR A 96 -7.92 9.54 7.18
C THR A 96 -7.99 9.27 8.68
N GLU A 97 -9.19 9.34 9.26
CA GLU A 97 -9.39 9.18 10.69
C GLU A 97 -9.16 7.73 11.16
N LEU A 98 -9.58 6.74 10.37
CA LEU A 98 -9.33 5.33 10.65
C LEU A 98 -7.84 5.04 10.77
N VAL A 99 -7.05 5.47 9.78
CA VAL A 99 -5.60 5.21 9.78
C VAL A 99 -4.88 6.02 10.86
N ARG A 100 -5.32 7.25 11.11
CA ARG A 100 -4.81 8.06 12.24
C ARG A 100 -5.03 7.32 13.57
N GLN A 101 -6.24 6.84 13.84
CA GLN A 101 -6.54 6.13 15.08
C GLN A 101 -5.77 4.82 15.20
N ILE A 102 -5.66 4.03 14.12
CA ILE A 102 -4.85 2.80 14.12
C ILE A 102 -3.38 3.12 14.42
N GLY A 103 -2.82 4.15 13.79
CA GLY A 103 -1.45 4.59 14.03
C GLY A 103 -1.21 5.02 15.48
N GLU A 104 -2.17 5.72 16.10
CA GLU A 104 -2.14 6.13 17.51
C GLU A 104 -2.16 4.92 18.45
N GLN A 105 -3.01 3.92 18.19
CA GLN A 105 -3.01 2.67 18.98
C GLN A 105 -1.70 1.88 18.83
N ALA A 106 -1.14 1.84 17.62
CA ALA A 106 0.15 1.21 17.37
C ALA A 106 1.28 1.96 18.10
N TYR A 107 1.25 3.29 18.11
CA TYR A 107 2.20 4.14 18.84
C TYR A 107 2.21 3.84 20.35
N HIS A 108 1.02 3.72 20.96
CA HIS A 108 0.88 3.34 22.37
C HIS A 108 1.38 1.93 22.69
N SER A 109 1.42 1.05 21.69
CA SER A 109 2.00 -0.29 21.81
C SER A 109 3.53 -0.31 21.67
N GLY A 110 4.16 0.84 21.37
CA GLY A 110 5.62 0.99 21.24
C GLY A 110 6.12 1.27 19.83
N VAL A 111 5.23 1.41 18.84
CA VAL A 111 5.65 1.78 17.47
C VAL A 111 6.22 3.20 17.45
N ARG A 112 7.37 3.37 16.81
CA ARG A 112 8.05 4.65 16.55
C ARG A 112 8.38 4.86 15.08
N ARG A 113 8.27 3.82 14.26
CA ARG A 113 8.46 3.85 12.81
C ARG A 113 7.27 3.14 12.14
N LEU A 114 6.36 3.89 11.53
CA LEU A 114 5.19 3.32 10.88
C LEU A 114 5.29 3.43 9.35
N PHE A 115 5.31 2.28 8.66
CA PHE A 115 5.24 2.24 7.21
C PHE A 115 3.80 1.96 6.78
N LEU A 116 3.12 2.96 6.22
CA LEU A 116 1.84 2.81 5.54
C LEU A 116 2.13 2.26 4.13
N VAL A 117 1.84 0.99 3.88
CA VAL A 117 2.10 0.33 2.60
C VAL A 117 0.79 0.26 1.82
N ASN A 118 0.65 1.16 0.86
CA ASN A 118 -0.58 1.39 0.12
C ASN A 118 -0.55 0.76 -1.27
N ALA A 119 -1.51 -0.12 -1.56
CA ALA A 119 -1.67 -0.78 -2.85
C ALA A 119 -2.83 -0.25 -3.71
N HIS A 120 -3.45 0.87 -3.32
CA HIS A 120 -4.58 1.45 -4.05
C HIS A 120 -4.39 2.96 -4.27
N VAL A 121 -4.53 3.44 -5.51
CA VAL A 121 -4.15 4.83 -5.89
C VAL A 121 -4.89 5.89 -5.09
N THR A 122 -6.22 5.78 -4.97
CA THR A 122 -7.01 6.87 -4.38
C THR A 122 -6.92 6.97 -2.86
N ASN A 123 -6.31 5.97 -2.20
CA ASN A 123 -5.94 6.06 -0.79
C ASN A 123 -4.79 7.05 -0.54
N ALA A 124 -3.96 7.38 -1.54
CA ALA A 124 -2.73 8.16 -1.30
C ALA A 124 -3.00 9.52 -0.63
N ALA A 125 -4.06 10.23 -1.04
CA ALA A 125 -4.43 11.52 -0.46
C ALA A 125 -4.87 11.43 1.02
N PRO A 126 -5.90 10.62 1.39
CA PRO A 126 -6.29 10.49 2.80
C PRO A 126 -5.20 9.87 3.67
N LEU A 127 -4.38 8.95 3.15
CA LEU A 127 -3.23 8.42 3.90
C LEU A 127 -2.17 9.48 4.15
N ARG A 128 -1.96 10.42 3.22
CA ARG A 128 -1.09 11.57 3.46
C ARG A 128 -1.63 12.45 4.57
N CYS A 129 -2.95 12.71 4.59
CA CYS A 129 -3.57 13.44 5.69
C CYS A 129 -3.38 12.73 7.04
N ALA A 130 -3.59 11.42 7.10
CA ALA A 130 -3.39 10.63 8.32
C ALA A 130 -1.93 10.71 8.82
N LEU A 131 -0.97 10.62 7.90
CA LEU A 131 0.45 10.79 8.19
C LEU A 131 0.76 12.14 8.83
N GLU A 132 0.22 13.25 8.31
CA GLU A 132 0.47 14.57 8.89
C GLU A 132 -0.14 14.71 10.28
N LEU A 133 -1.34 14.16 10.50
CA LEU A 133 -2.00 14.17 11.80
C LEU A 133 -1.21 13.36 12.84
N LEU A 134 -0.69 12.18 12.47
CA LEU A 134 0.13 11.34 13.34
C LEU A 134 1.43 12.03 13.74
N ARG A 135 2.14 12.65 12.79
CA ARG A 135 3.39 13.37 13.07
C ARG A 135 3.16 14.62 13.92
N ALA A 136 2.03 15.30 13.73
CA ALA A 136 1.67 16.45 14.56
C ALA A 136 1.29 16.05 15.99
N ALA A 137 0.71 14.87 16.19
CA ALA A 137 0.31 14.36 17.51
C ALA A 137 1.46 13.69 18.27
N HIS A 138 2.45 13.14 17.57
CA HIS A 138 3.55 12.36 18.15
C HIS A 138 4.89 12.75 17.50
N ASP A 139 5.62 13.65 18.16
CA ASP A 139 6.89 14.19 17.69
C ASP A 139 7.98 13.13 17.44
N ASP A 140 7.97 12.03 18.21
CA ASP A 140 8.91 10.91 18.10
C ASP A 140 8.43 9.77 17.18
N LEU A 141 7.29 9.94 16.47
CA LEU A 141 6.77 8.98 15.51
C LEU A 141 7.17 9.34 14.07
N MET A 142 8.02 8.51 13.47
CA MET A 142 8.36 8.62 12.05
C MET A 142 7.38 7.79 11.21
N VAL A 143 6.73 8.43 10.25
CA VAL A 143 5.72 7.79 9.40
C VAL A 143 6.12 7.91 7.93
N ALA A 144 6.12 6.78 7.22
CA ALA A 144 6.37 6.72 5.78
C ALA A 144 5.10 6.25 5.05
N LEU A 145 4.70 6.96 4.00
CA LEU A 145 3.68 6.51 3.05
C LEU A 145 4.36 5.96 1.81
N VAL A 146 4.17 4.67 1.54
CA VAL A 146 4.76 3.97 0.40
C VAL A 146 3.66 3.44 -0.50
N ASN A 147 3.56 3.98 -1.72
CA ASN A 147 2.68 3.45 -2.75
C ASN A 147 3.39 2.31 -3.49
N THR A 148 2.80 1.10 -3.50
CA THR A 148 3.46 -0.11 -4.01
C THR A 148 3.81 -0.01 -5.49
N ALA A 149 2.91 0.54 -6.30
CA ALA A 149 3.10 0.73 -7.74
C ALA A 149 4.26 1.69 -8.10
N THR A 150 4.73 2.50 -7.14
CA THR A 150 5.83 3.45 -7.34
C THR A 150 6.94 3.31 -6.30
N VAL A 151 7.12 2.12 -5.72
CA VAL A 151 8.16 1.87 -4.70
C VAL A 151 9.58 2.03 -5.27
N SER A 152 9.74 1.86 -6.58
CA SER A 152 10.98 2.09 -7.33
C SER A 152 10.68 2.44 -8.79
N GLU A 153 11.67 2.97 -9.51
CA GLU A 153 11.54 3.30 -10.93
C GLU A 153 11.20 2.10 -11.82
N ARG A 154 11.79 0.91 -11.53
CA ARG A 154 11.48 -0.31 -12.30
C ARG A 154 10.05 -0.81 -12.08
N VAL A 155 9.55 -0.71 -10.84
CA VAL A 155 8.17 -1.08 -10.51
C VAL A 155 7.19 -0.06 -11.13
N ARG A 156 7.52 1.23 -11.07
CA ARG A 156 6.76 2.30 -11.74
C ARG A 156 6.71 2.06 -13.25
N ALA A 157 7.84 1.80 -13.89
CA ALA A 157 7.89 1.56 -15.33
C ALA A 157 6.98 0.39 -15.75
N ALA A 158 6.88 -0.67 -14.96
CA ALA A 158 5.99 -1.79 -15.24
C ALA A 158 4.51 -1.43 -15.11
N HIS A 159 4.10 -0.71 -14.05
CA HIS A 159 2.70 -0.33 -13.85
C HIS A 159 2.19 0.66 -14.88
N PHE A 160 3.05 1.57 -15.34
CA PHE A 160 2.71 2.62 -16.32
C PHE A 160 2.99 2.20 -17.78
N ALA A 161 3.36 0.94 -18.03
CA ALA A 161 3.84 0.50 -19.34
C ALA A 161 2.78 0.61 -20.46
N ASP A 162 1.50 0.50 -20.10
CA ASP A 162 0.38 0.38 -21.04
C ASP A 162 -0.75 1.40 -20.80
N ALA A 163 -0.65 2.24 -19.78
CA ALA A 163 -1.57 3.35 -19.45
C ALA A 163 -0.91 4.36 -18.48
N GLU A 164 -1.26 5.66 -18.58
CA GLU A 164 -0.83 6.68 -17.60
C GLU A 164 -1.73 6.69 -16.35
N ASP A 165 -3.04 6.47 -16.54
CA ASP A 165 -4.06 6.29 -15.49
C ASP A 165 -4.53 4.83 -15.49
N TRP A 166 -3.62 3.90 -15.16
CA TRP A 166 -3.86 2.46 -15.26
C TRP A 166 -4.89 1.96 -14.23
N HIS A 167 -5.65 0.93 -14.61
CA HIS A 167 -6.57 0.24 -13.71
C HIS A 167 -6.88 -1.17 -14.22
N ALA A 168 -6.68 -2.20 -13.42
CA ALA A 168 -6.79 -3.61 -13.82
C ALA A 168 -5.98 -3.93 -15.09
N ASN A 169 -4.85 -3.24 -15.27
CA ASN A 169 -4.02 -3.29 -16.48
C ASN A 169 -3.15 -4.54 -16.55
N ARG A 170 -2.19 -4.57 -17.49
CA ARG A 170 -1.23 -5.66 -17.62
C ARG A 170 -0.49 -5.96 -16.32
N ALA A 171 0.04 -4.95 -15.64
CA ALA A 171 0.88 -5.14 -14.45
C ALA A 171 0.10 -5.77 -13.29
N GLU A 172 -1.07 -5.22 -12.97
CA GLU A 172 -1.93 -5.74 -11.90
C GLU A 172 -2.43 -7.15 -12.21
N THR A 173 -2.82 -7.39 -13.46
CA THR A 173 -3.26 -8.73 -13.89
C THR A 173 -2.13 -9.74 -13.77
N ALA A 174 -0.92 -9.39 -14.23
CA ALA A 174 0.25 -10.26 -14.14
C ALA A 174 0.58 -10.59 -12.67
N LEU A 175 0.61 -9.58 -11.80
CA LEU A 175 0.81 -9.75 -10.35
C LEU A 175 -0.16 -10.76 -9.76
N MET A 176 -1.44 -10.67 -10.10
CA MET A 176 -2.46 -11.57 -9.56
C MET A 176 -2.42 -12.97 -10.17
N GLN A 177 -2.07 -13.11 -11.45
CA GLN A 177 -1.82 -14.42 -12.05
C GLN A 177 -0.70 -15.16 -11.30
N ALA A 178 0.32 -14.43 -10.85
CA ALA A 178 1.44 -15.01 -10.12
C ALA A 178 1.13 -15.28 -8.63
N GLN A 179 0.54 -14.31 -7.94
CA GLN A 179 0.46 -14.32 -6.47
C GLN A 179 -0.87 -14.84 -5.91
N ALA A 180 -1.97 -14.67 -6.65
CA ALA A 180 -3.29 -15.12 -6.22
C ALA A 180 -4.18 -15.49 -7.43
N PRO A 181 -3.81 -16.54 -8.19
CA PRO A 181 -4.49 -16.91 -9.43
C PRO A 181 -6.00 -17.21 -9.25
N ALA A 182 -6.43 -17.58 -8.05
CA ALA A 182 -7.85 -17.79 -7.74
C ALA A 182 -8.72 -16.52 -7.89
N LEU A 183 -8.11 -15.33 -7.82
CA LEU A 183 -8.79 -14.05 -8.06
C LEU A 183 -8.88 -13.69 -9.54
N VAL A 184 -8.20 -14.44 -10.41
CA VAL A 184 -8.17 -14.18 -11.86
C VAL A 184 -9.20 -15.07 -12.55
N ARG A 185 -9.88 -14.51 -13.56
CA ARG A 185 -10.74 -15.24 -14.50
C ARG A 185 -10.02 -15.24 -15.85
N GLU A 186 -9.12 -16.22 -16.02
CA GLU A 186 -8.27 -16.36 -17.21
C GLU A 186 -9.06 -16.29 -18.52
N ASP A 187 -10.24 -16.89 -18.57
CA ASP A 187 -11.14 -16.92 -19.73
C ASP A 187 -11.67 -15.53 -20.13
N ARG A 188 -11.55 -14.53 -19.27
CA ARG A 188 -12.07 -13.17 -19.49
C ARG A 188 -11.00 -12.15 -19.85
N ILE A 189 -9.72 -12.47 -19.66
CA ILE A 189 -8.59 -11.56 -19.86
C ILE A 189 -8.54 -11.03 -21.30
N ALA A 190 -8.65 -11.92 -22.30
CA ALA A 190 -8.51 -11.56 -23.72
C ALA A 190 -9.56 -10.53 -24.20
N GLY A 191 -10.71 -10.43 -23.52
CA GLY A 191 -11.77 -9.48 -23.84
C GLY A 191 -11.81 -8.24 -22.94
N ALA A 192 -10.85 -8.08 -22.03
CA ALA A 192 -10.87 -7.06 -20.99
C ALA A 192 -10.13 -5.76 -21.37
N ASP A 193 -9.33 -5.76 -22.43
CA ASP A 193 -8.56 -4.60 -22.86
C ASP A 193 -9.43 -3.35 -23.07
N ASP A 194 -8.98 -2.24 -22.49
CA ASP A 194 -9.59 -0.95 -22.72
C ASP A 194 -8.55 0.17 -22.64
N PRO A 195 -8.24 0.87 -23.74
CA PRO A 195 -7.14 1.83 -23.76
C PRO A 195 -7.40 3.03 -22.85
N ASP A 196 -6.31 3.62 -22.37
CA ASP A 196 -6.33 4.89 -21.65
C ASP A 196 -6.85 6.02 -22.56
N ARG A 197 -7.85 6.76 -22.04
CA ARG A 197 -8.49 7.91 -22.70
C ARG A 197 -8.26 9.22 -21.95
N THR A 198 -7.45 9.19 -20.90
CA THR A 198 -7.21 10.31 -20.00
C THR A 198 -5.97 11.12 -20.41
N GLN A 199 -5.18 10.61 -21.35
CA GLN A 199 -4.00 11.28 -21.88
C GLN A 199 -4.32 12.70 -22.34
N ASN A 200 -3.56 13.67 -21.82
CA ASN A 200 -3.71 15.11 -22.05
C ASN A 200 -5.03 15.75 -21.55
N LEU A 201 -5.83 15.04 -20.74
CA LEU A 201 -6.95 15.66 -20.05
C LEU A 201 -6.46 16.43 -18.82
N VAL A 202 -7.09 17.57 -18.56
CA VAL A 202 -6.79 18.42 -17.40
C VAL A 202 -7.62 18.03 -16.18
N PHE A 203 -8.83 17.51 -16.39
CA PHE A 203 -9.78 17.22 -15.33
C PHE A 203 -9.81 15.73 -15.01
N ALA A 204 -9.94 15.42 -13.71
CA ALA A 204 -10.25 14.07 -13.27
C ALA A 204 -11.71 13.73 -13.60
N HIS A 205 -11.93 12.55 -14.16
CA HIS A 205 -13.25 12.04 -14.50
C HIS A 205 -13.50 10.72 -13.78
N PRO A 206 -14.74 10.44 -13.36
CA PRO A 206 -15.06 9.14 -12.76
C PRO A 206 -14.90 8.03 -13.82
N VAL A 207 -14.53 6.82 -13.37
CA VAL A 207 -14.10 5.72 -14.26
C VAL A 207 -15.14 5.34 -15.29
N ASN A 208 -16.43 5.52 -15.01
CA ASN A 208 -17.50 5.24 -15.98
C ASN A 208 -17.54 6.19 -17.18
N ARG A 209 -16.78 7.29 -17.14
CA ARG A 209 -16.61 8.26 -18.24
C ARG A 209 -15.34 7.99 -19.04
N THR A 210 -14.38 7.26 -18.48
CA THR A 210 -13.07 6.99 -19.10
C THR A 210 -12.93 5.55 -19.58
N SER A 211 -13.66 4.61 -18.97
CA SER A 211 -13.62 3.18 -19.28
C SER A 211 -14.98 2.61 -19.76
N ARG A 212 -14.90 1.59 -20.62
CA ARG A 212 -16.04 0.82 -21.16
C ARG A 212 -16.43 -0.35 -20.27
N ASN A 213 -15.49 -0.93 -19.53
CA ASN A 213 -15.68 -2.16 -18.75
C ASN A 213 -15.09 -2.10 -17.34
N GLY A 214 -14.52 -0.97 -16.96
CA GLY A 214 -13.87 -0.74 -15.67
C GLY A 214 -12.34 -0.84 -15.72
N VAL A 215 -11.75 -1.36 -16.80
CA VAL A 215 -10.30 -1.46 -17.05
C VAL A 215 -9.78 -0.19 -17.71
N THR A 216 -8.51 0.13 -17.45
CA THR A 216 -7.68 1.06 -18.22
C THR A 216 -6.31 0.43 -18.44
N GLY A 217 -6.04 -0.09 -19.64
CA GLY A 217 -4.83 -0.82 -20.02
C GLY A 217 -5.12 -2.07 -20.84
N PHE A 218 -4.10 -2.93 -20.99
CA PHE A 218 -4.12 -4.12 -21.83
C PHE A 218 -3.80 -5.41 -21.03
N PRO A 219 -4.69 -5.84 -20.11
CA PRO A 219 -4.53 -7.09 -19.37
C PRO A 219 -4.34 -8.33 -20.26
N SER A 220 -4.75 -8.31 -21.54
CA SER A 220 -4.50 -9.39 -22.50
C SER A 220 -3.03 -9.74 -22.71
N GLN A 221 -2.12 -8.83 -22.35
CA GLN A 221 -0.68 -8.99 -22.48
C GLN A 221 -0.02 -9.48 -21.18
N ALA A 222 -0.78 -9.69 -20.12
CA ALA A 222 -0.26 -10.14 -18.83
C ALA A 222 0.21 -11.60 -18.88
N SER A 223 1.21 -11.92 -18.08
CA SER A 223 1.59 -13.30 -17.81
C SER A 223 2.02 -13.51 -16.35
N ALA A 224 1.79 -14.71 -15.84
CA ALA A 224 2.23 -15.09 -14.49
C ALA A 224 3.76 -14.97 -14.30
N ALA A 225 4.55 -15.18 -15.37
CA ALA A 225 6.01 -15.05 -15.31
C ALA A 225 6.43 -13.60 -15.05
N GLU A 226 5.84 -12.64 -15.79
CA GLU A 226 6.05 -11.20 -15.57
C GLU A 226 5.58 -10.78 -14.18
N GLY A 227 4.44 -11.31 -13.72
CA GLY A 227 3.93 -11.05 -12.38
C GLY A 227 4.85 -11.54 -11.26
N ALA A 228 5.47 -12.71 -11.45
CA ALA A 228 6.42 -13.25 -10.47
C ALA A 228 7.69 -12.39 -10.39
N GLU A 229 8.19 -11.92 -11.54
CA GLU A 229 9.33 -11.00 -11.59
C GLU A 229 9.00 -9.64 -10.95
N LEU A 230 7.88 -9.04 -11.34
CA LEU A 230 7.45 -7.75 -10.79
C LEU A 230 7.23 -7.82 -9.28
N PHE A 231 6.58 -8.89 -8.79
CA PHE A 231 6.41 -9.09 -7.35
C PHE A 231 7.76 -9.26 -6.64
N ALA A 232 8.71 -9.99 -7.23
CA ALA A 232 10.06 -10.12 -6.66
C ALA A 232 10.77 -8.77 -6.54
N TRP A 233 10.66 -7.90 -7.55
CA TRP A 233 11.17 -6.52 -7.50
C TRP A 233 10.51 -5.70 -6.40
N MET A 234 9.18 -5.75 -6.29
CA MET A 234 8.44 -5.05 -5.24
C MET A 234 8.90 -5.49 -3.84
N VAL A 235 9.06 -6.80 -3.60
CA VAL A 235 9.55 -7.31 -2.32
C VAL A 235 10.98 -6.86 -2.04
N GLU A 236 11.87 -6.93 -3.04
CA GLU A 236 13.27 -6.48 -2.92
C GLU A 236 13.35 -4.99 -2.57
N ASP A 237 12.66 -4.15 -3.35
CA ASP A 237 12.74 -2.69 -3.24
C ASP A 237 12.09 -2.19 -1.95
N LEU A 238 10.93 -2.75 -1.58
CA LEU A 238 10.28 -2.42 -0.31
C LEU A 238 11.11 -2.91 0.89
N THR A 239 11.73 -4.09 0.81
CA THR A 239 12.65 -4.58 1.85
C THR A 239 13.83 -3.63 2.03
N ALA A 240 14.43 -3.16 0.94
CA ALA A 240 15.54 -2.22 0.99
C ALA A 240 15.10 -0.88 1.59
N LEU A 241 13.92 -0.37 1.21
CA LEU A 241 13.34 0.85 1.78
C LEU A 241 13.11 0.72 3.29
N VAL A 242 12.46 -0.36 3.74
CA VAL A 242 12.19 -0.62 5.16
C VAL A 242 13.50 -0.67 5.93
N ARG A 243 14.51 -1.41 5.46
CA ARG A 243 15.83 -1.50 6.11
C ARG A 243 16.53 -0.15 6.21
N ARG A 244 16.41 0.73 5.22
CA ARG A 244 16.91 2.11 5.35
C ARG A 244 16.18 2.85 6.47
N GLY A 245 14.84 2.79 6.49
CA GLY A 245 14.04 3.46 7.52
C GLY A 245 14.28 2.93 8.95
N LEU A 246 14.66 1.66 9.12
CA LEU A 246 15.06 1.12 10.43
C LEU A 246 16.29 1.83 11.02
N ASN A 247 17.20 2.28 10.16
CA ASN A 247 18.43 2.96 10.55
C ASN A 247 18.30 4.49 10.50
N GLU A 248 17.15 5.01 10.09
CA GLU A 248 16.92 6.44 9.95
C GLU A 248 16.70 7.10 11.32
N THR A 249 17.27 8.29 11.47
CA THR A 249 17.08 9.19 12.61
C THR A 249 16.72 10.58 12.11
N PRO A 250 15.99 11.39 12.89
CA PRO A 250 15.77 12.79 12.56
C PRO A 250 17.10 13.51 12.26
N PRO A 251 17.20 14.30 11.18
CA PRO A 251 18.43 15.01 10.84
C PRO A 251 18.87 16.06 11.88
N LEU A 252 17.92 16.54 12.68
CA LEU A 252 18.13 17.53 13.74
C LEU A 252 17.44 17.09 15.04
N PRO A 253 17.95 17.46 16.22
CA PRO A 253 17.44 17.01 17.51
C PRO A 253 16.31 17.89 18.08
N HIS A 254 15.63 18.69 17.25
CA HIS A 254 14.61 19.63 17.72
C HIS A 254 13.25 18.93 17.77
N SER A 255 12.62 19.00 18.93
CA SER A 255 11.27 18.48 19.18
C SER A 255 10.24 19.60 19.05
N TYR A 256 9.02 19.27 18.58
CA TYR A 256 7.87 20.19 18.59
C TYR A 256 7.53 20.73 19.98
N ASP A 257 7.82 19.97 21.03
CA ASP A 257 7.57 20.36 22.43
C ASP A 257 8.73 21.14 23.05
N GLY A 258 9.87 21.21 22.35
CA GLY A 258 11.01 22.03 22.73
C GLY A 258 10.73 23.50 22.43
N SER A 259 10.75 24.35 23.46
CA SER A 259 10.67 25.81 23.35
C SER A 259 11.61 26.35 22.26
N ALA A 260 11.05 26.75 21.11
CA ALA A 260 11.80 27.26 19.96
C ALA A 260 11.85 28.81 19.90
N VAL A 261 11.30 29.50 20.91
CA VAL A 261 11.40 30.96 21.01
C VAL A 261 12.15 31.30 22.29
N PRO A 262 13.44 31.70 22.19
CA PRO A 262 14.08 32.41 23.28
C PRO A 262 13.20 33.60 23.64
N MET A 263 12.69 33.65 24.87
CA MET A 263 12.05 34.86 25.38
C MET A 263 13.12 35.97 25.32
N PRO A 264 12.87 37.12 24.67
CA PRO A 264 13.83 38.20 24.65
C PRO A 264 14.07 38.70 26.09
N GLY A 265 15.24 38.40 26.67
CA GLY A 265 15.72 39.02 27.92
C GLY A 265 15.69 38.17 29.20
N ALA A 266 16.20 36.94 29.17
CA ALA A 266 16.65 36.24 30.37
C ALA A 266 18.19 36.26 30.45
#